data_AF-A0A5N5H7J9-F1
#
_entry.id   AF-A0A5N5H7J9-F1
#
_cell.length_a   1.000
_cell.length_b   1.000
_cell.length_c   1.000
_cell.angle_alpha   90.00
_cell.angle_beta   90.00
_cell.angle_gamma   90.00
#
_symmetry.space_group_name_H-M   'P 1'
#
loop_
_entity.id
_entity.type
_entity.pdbx_description
1 polymer ?
#
loop_
_entity_poly.entity_id
_entity_poly.type
_entity_poly.pdbx_seq_one_letter_code
_entity_poly.pdbx_strand_id
1 'polypeptide(L)'
;MKYPRFHEHRSGHAKMVDMQLKGSACRIKKCAFDLLSIGNDLTNDDRSWELMGRDLRLKSTFLYCDLNQMISRSPRDQKRALTELANKLFCSIEELDHAVKIRSLALTQDRYNEAAVILQEVMALAP
;
A
#
# COMPACT_ATOMS: atom_id res chain seq x y z
N MET A 1 -9.47 -29.79 43.22
CA MET A 1 -9.45 -28.38 42.79
C MET A 1 -8.99 -28.30 41.34
N LYS A 2 -9.83 -27.85 40.42
CA LYS A 2 -9.44 -27.54 39.03
C LYS A 2 -9.30 -26.02 38.93
N TYR A 3 -8.13 -25.53 38.56
CA TYR A 3 -7.90 -24.11 38.30
C TYR A 3 -8.76 -23.66 37.09
N PRO A 4 -9.38 -22.47 37.12
CA PRO A 4 -10.08 -21.94 35.96
C PRO A 4 -9.06 -21.60 34.87
N ARG A 5 -9.33 -22.10 33.66
CA ARG A 5 -8.51 -21.87 32.46
C ARG A 5 -8.80 -20.44 31.97
N PHE A 6 -7.82 -19.54 32.04
CA PHE A 6 -7.90 -18.16 31.55
C PHE A 6 -8.17 -18.13 30.04
N HIS A 7 -9.45 -18.09 29.65
CA HIS A 7 -9.87 -17.98 28.24
C HIS A 7 -10.10 -16.52 27.79
N GLU A 8 -10.16 -15.55 28.71
CA GLU A 8 -10.51 -14.16 28.40
C GLU A 8 -9.35 -13.36 27.77
N HIS A 9 -8.10 -13.69 28.08
CA HIS A 9 -6.95 -12.91 27.59
C HIS A 9 -6.75 -13.01 26.07
N ARG A 10 -7.10 -14.16 25.46
CA ARG A 10 -6.93 -14.41 24.01
C ARG A 10 -7.96 -13.65 23.16
N SER A 11 -9.14 -13.39 23.71
CA SER A 11 -10.25 -12.71 23.01
C SER A 11 -9.98 -11.22 22.77
N GLY A 12 -9.41 -10.52 23.76
CA GLY A 12 -9.03 -9.11 23.61
C GLY A 12 -7.90 -8.89 22.60
N HIS A 13 -6.90 -9.77 22.59
CA HIS A 13 -5.78 -9.69 21.65
C HIS A 13 -6.22 -9.89 20.19
N ALA A 14 -7.12 -10.85 19.93
CA ALA A 14 -7.66 -11.08 18.60
C ALA A 14 -8.46 -9.87 18.08
N LYS A 15 -9.30 -9.26 18.93
CA LYS A 15 -10.05 -8.04 18.58
C LYS A 15 -9.14 -6.85 18.27
N MET A 16 -8.07 -6.67 19.03
CA MET A 16 -7.09 -5.60 18.79
C MET A 16 -6.33 -5.81 17.47
N VAL A 17 -5.94 -7.05 17.15
CA VAL A 17 -5.28 -7.39 15.87
C VAL A 17 -6.19 -7.13 14.68
N ASP A 18 -7.47 -7.51 14.77
CA ASP A 18 -8.49 -7.25 13.75
C ASP A 18 -8.71 -5.75 13.50
N MET A 19 -8.83 -4.95 14.57
CA MET A 19 -8.97 -3.50 14.46
C MET A 19 -7.75 -2.84 13.79
N GLN A 20 -6.54 -3.29 14.13
CA GLN A 20 -5.31 -2.77 13.51
C GLN A 20 -5.22 -3.14 12.02
N LEU A 21 -5.60 -4.37 11.65
CA LEU A 21 -5.64 -4.80 10.25
C LEU A 21 -6.64 -3.99 9.43
N LYS A 22 -7.84 -3.75 9.96
CA LYS A 22 -8.84 -2.85 9.33
C LYS A 22 -8.31 -1.43 9.17
N GLY A 23 -7.60 -0.93 10.18
CA GLY A 23 -6.92 0.37 10.12
C GLY A 23 -5.87 0.45 9.00
N SER A 24 -5.02 -0.58 8.87
CA SER A 24 -4.05 -0.66 7.78
C SER A 24 -4.72 -0.77 6.41
N ALA A 25 -5.75 -1.61 6.27
CA ALA A 25 -6.51 -1.74 5.03
C ALA A 25 -7.15 -0.39 4.60
N CYS A 26 -7.73 0.35 5.54
CA CYS A 26 -8.28 1.68 5.29
C CYS A 26 -7.21 2.67 4.80
N ARG A 27 -6.03 2.67 5.42
CA ARG A 27 -4.92 3.55 5.01
C ARG A 27 -4.32 3.16 3.68
N ILE A 28 -4.22 1.86 3.38
CA ILE A 28 -3.82 1.34 2.07
C ILE A 28 -4.79 1.82 1.00
N LYS A 29 -6.10 1.62 1.20
CA LYS A 29 -7.15 2.07 0.27
C LYS A 29 -7.08 3.58 0.02
N LYS A 30 -6.86 4.38 1.08
CA LYS A 30 -6.67 5.83 0.96
C LYS A 30 -5.40 6.18 0.17
N CYS A 31 -4.25 5.59 0.49
CA CYS A 31 -3.01 5.87 -0.22
C CYS A 31 -3.09 5.46 -1.69
N ALA A 32 -3.72 4.32 -1.98
CA ALA A 32 -3.98 3.85 -3.34
C ALA A 32 -4.87 4.83 -4.10
N PHE A 33 -5.99 5.28 -3.50
CA PHE A 33 -6.87 6.27 -4.11
C PHE A 33 -6.16 7.60 -4.39
N ASP A 34 -5.41 8.12 -3.42
CA ASP A 34 -4.68 9.36 -3.60
C ASP A 34 -3.61 9.22 -4.69
N LEU A 35 -2.89 8.08 -4.72
CA LEU A 35 -1.94 7.80 -5.80
C LEU A 35 -2.67 7.75 -7.13
N LEU A 36 -3.81 7.06 -7.23
CA LEU A 36 -4.70 6.98 -8.41
C LEU A 36 -5.32 8.33 -8.84
N SER A 37 -5.26 9.35 -7.99
CA SER A 37 -5.68 10.71 -8.34
C SER A 37 -4.53 11.55 -8.91
N ILE A 38 -3.28 11.31 -8.49
CA ILE A 38 -2.10 12.10 -8.92
C ILE A 38 -1.83 12.00 -10.43
N GLY A 39 -1.97 10.81 -11.02
CA GLY A 39 -1.74 10.61 -12.44
C GLY A 39 -2.82 11.21 -13.34
N ASN A 40 -3.94 11.65 -12.75
CA ASN A 40 -4.99 12.36 -13.47
C ASN A 40 -4.71 13.87 -13.59
N ASP A 41 -3.75 14.40 -12.82
CA ASP A 41 -3.45 15.83 -12.68
C ASP A 41 -2.01 16.15 -13.15
N LEU A 42 -1.47 15.34 -14.07
CA LEU A 42 -0.11 15.47 -14.57
C LEU A 42 0.05 16.76 -15.40
N THR A 43 0.70 17.77 -14.82
CA THR A 43 1.12 18.99 -15.53
C THR A 43 2.64 19.00 -15.72
N ASN A 44 3.10 19.57 -16.84
CA ASN A 44 4.52 19.65 -17.17
C ASN A 44 5.15 20.97 -16.68
N ASP A 45 5.13 21.19 -15.36
CA ASP A 45 5.82 22.31 -14.72
C ASP A 45 6.69 21.82 -13.56
N ASP A 46 7.75 22.59 -13.25
CA ASP A 46 8.78 22.22 -12.28
C ASP A 46 8.19 21.90 -10.89
N ARG A 47 7.22 22.70 -10.44
CA ARG A 47 6.60 22.56 -9.13
C ARG A 47 5.79 21.28 -9.05
N SER A 48 5.07 20.93 -10.11
CA SER A 48 4.28 19.70 -10.17
C SER A 48 5.17 18.46 -10.12
N TRP A 49 6.30 18.43 -10.83
CA TRP A 49 7.24 17.32 -10.75
C TRP A 49 7.81 17.11 -9.33
N GLU A 50 8.19 18.20 -8.65
CA GLU A 50 8.67 18.13 -7.28
C GLU A 50 7.60 17.66 -6.29
N LEU A 51 6.38 18.19 -6.43
CA LEU A 51 5.23 17.83 -5.61
C LEU A 51 4.87 16.37 -5.79
N MET A 52 4.74 15.90 -7.03
CA MET A 52 4.46 14.50 -7.36
C MET A 52 5.50 13.57 -6.78
N GLY A 53 6.78 13.86 -6.96
CA GLY A 53 7.85 13.02 -6.41
C GLY A 53 7.81 12.96 -4.89
N ARG A 54 7.54 14.09 -4.21
CA ARG A 54 7.41 14.11 -2.75
C ARG A 54 6.21 13.29 -2.28
N ASP A 55 5.06 13.48 -2.91
CA ASP A 55 3.82 12.82 -2.52
C ASP A 55 3.88 11.32 -2.80
N LEU A 56 4.47 10.91 -3.93
CA LEU A 56 4.72 9.51 -4.26
C LEU A 56 5.57 8.83 -3.19
N ARG A 57 6.71 9.42 -2.80
CA ARG A 57 7.59 8.87 -1.76
C ARG A 57 6.92 8.78 -0.40
N LEU A 58 6.15 9.81 -0.03
CA LEU A 58 5.41 9.83 1.23
C LEU A 58 4.37 8.70 1.27
N LYS A 59 3.54 8.58 0.23
CA LYS A 59 2.50 7.55 0.14
C LYS A 59 3.10 6.14 0.05
N SER A 60 4.19 5.97 -0.69
CA SER A 60 4.94 4.72 -0.77
C SER A 60 5.41 4.26 0.61
N THR A 61 5.93 5.18 1.44
CA THR A 61 6.33 4.87 2.82
C THR A 61 5.16 4.37 3.67
N PHE A 62 4.01 5.03 3.60
CA PHE A 62 2.80 4.57 4.32
C PHE A 62 2.33 3.21 3.85
N LEU A 63 2.28 3.00 2.52
CA LEU A 63 1.93 1.71 1.93
C LEU A 63 2.88 0.61 2.41
N TYR A 64 4.18 0.87 2.47
CA TYR A 64 5.17 -0.10 2.94
C TYR A 64 4.89 -0.51 4.38
N CYS A 65 4.71 0.47 5.28
CA CYS A 65 4.42 0.20 6.69
C CYS A 65 3.13 -0.60 6.88
N ASP A 66 2.07 -0.28 6.14
CA ASP A 66 0.78 -0.95 6.29
C ASP A 66 0.73 -2.32 5.61
N LEU A 67 1.32 -2.47 4.42
CA LEU A 67 1.44 -3.77 3.74
C LEU A 67 2.31 -4.74 4.54
N ASN A 68 3.44 -4.28 5.09
CA ASN A 68 4.29 -5.14 5.91
C ASN A 68 3.57 -5.63 7.17
N GLN A 69 2.78 -4.77 7.82
CA GLN A 69 1.92 -5.17 8.94
C GLN A 69 0.87 -6.20 8.53
N MET A 70 0.19 -5.98 7.40
CA MET A 70 -0.83 -6.89 6.89
C MET A 70 -0.24 -8.25 6.52
N ILE A 71 0.87 -8.28 5.77
CA ILE A 71 1.62 -9.49 5.40
C ILE A 71 2.08 -10.26 6.64
N SER A 72 2.60 -9.57 7.65
CA SER A 72 3.12 -10.21 8.87
C SER A 72 2.03 -10.93 9.67
N ARG A 73 0.79 -10.46 9.59
CA ARG A 73 -0.37 -10.97 10.34
C ARG A 73 -1.27 -11.90 9.52
N SER A 74 -1.00 -12.04 8.22
CA SER A 74 -1.80 -12.87 7.33
C SER A 74 -1.51 -14.38 7.53
N PRO A 75 -2.52 -15.26 7.33
CA PRO A 75 -2.31 -16.71 7.26
C PRO A 75 -1.28 -17.08 6.18
N ARG A 76 -0.59 -18.22 6.34
CA ARG A 76 0.49 -18.64 5.41
C ARG A 76 0.05 -18.64 3.94
N ASP A 77 -1.16 -19.09 3.67
CA ASP A 77 -1.70 -19.23 2.32
C ASP A 77 -1.91 -17.87 1.62
N GLN A 78 -2.29 -16.85 2.39
CA GLN A 78 -2.49 -15.47 1.90
C GLN A 78 -1.20 -14.65 1.90
N LYS A 79 -0.30 -14.96 2.84
CA LYS A 79 0.97 -14.22 3.03
C LYS A 79 1.82 -14.23 1.77
N ARG A 80 1.90 -15.37 1.06
CA ARG A 80 2.68 -15.47 -0.18
C ARG A 80 2.13 -14.55 -1.27
N ALA A 81 0.83 -14.65 -1.56
CA ALA A 81 0.19 -13.82 -2.58
C ALA A 81 0.32 -12.32 -2.28
N LEU A 82 0.11 -11.91 -1.02
CA LEU A 82 0.27 -10.51 -0.59
C LEU A 82 1.73 -10.04 -0.70
N THR A 83 2.70 -10.90 -0.42
CA THR A 83 4.13 -10.57 -0.55
C THR A 83 4.51 -10.38 -2.02
N GLU A 84 4.10 -11.29 -2.90
CA GLU A 84 4.34 -11.19 -4.35
C GLU A 84 3.72 -9.91 -4.91
N LEU A 85 2.48 -9.60 -4.50
CA LEU A 85 1.80 -8.37 -4.93
C LEU A 85 2.46 -7.11 -4.40
N ALA A 86 2.87 -7.08 -3.13
CA ALA A 86 3.59 -5.95 -2.55
C ALA A 86 4.93 -5.71 -3.26
N ASN A 87 5.69 -6.77 -3.54
CA ASN A 87 6.95 -6.66 -4.29
C ASN A 87 6.71 -6.06 -5.68
N LYS A 88 5.71 -6.57 -6.41
CA LYS A 88 5.31 -6.04 -7.72
C LYS A 88 4.94 -4.55 -7.64
N LEU A 89 4.19 -4.15 -6.62
CA LEU A 89 3.80 -2.76 -6.39
C LEU A 89 5.03 -1.87 -6.16
N PHE A 90 5.95 -2.26 -5.28
CA PHE A 90 7.11 -1.43 -4.96
C PHE A 90 8.09 -1.33 -6.12
N CYS A 91 8.30 -2.40 -6.89
CA CYS A 91 9.06 -2.30 -8.14
C CYS A 91 8.41 -1.31 -9.11
N SER A 92 7.08 -1.35 -9.29
CA SER A 92 6.39 -0.40 -10.16
C SER A 92 6.47 1.05 -9.64
N ILE A 93 6.42 1.27 -8.32
CA ILE A 93 6.61 2.59 -7.71
C ILE A 93 8.04 3.10 -7.89
N GLU A 94 9.06 2.24 -7.82
CA GLU A 94 10.46 2.60 -8.09
C GLU A 94 10.65 3.09 -9.53
N GLU A 95 10.07 2.37 -10.49
CA GLU A 95 10.08 2.77 -11.90
C GLU A 95 9.31 4.08 -12.14
N LEU A 96 8.18 4.28 -11.45
CA LEU A 96 7.43 5.53 -11.48
C LEU A 96 8.22 6.69 -10.88
N ASP A 97 8.88 6.50 -9.73
CA ASP A 97 9.74 7.52 -9.10
C ASP A 97 10.92 7.87 -10.01
N HIS A 98 11.50 6.89 -10.71
CA HIS A 98 12.50 7.14 -11.74
C HIS A 98 11.96 8.01 -12.88
N ALA A 99 10.78 7.67 -13.43
CA ALA A 99 10.14 8.44 -14.48
C ALA A 99 9.86 9.90 -14.06
N VAL A 100 9.39 10.09 -12.83
CA VAL A 100 9.16 11.42 -12.23
C VAL A 100 10.48 12.20 -12.07
N LYS A 101 11.57 11.56 -11.64
CA LYS A 101 12.89 12.19 -11.52
C LYS A 101 13.45 12.68 -12.85
N ILE A 102 13.26 11.92 -13.92
CA ILE A 102 13.68 12.33 -15.28
C ILE A 102 12.64 13.21 -15.98
N ARG A 103 11.51 13.48 -15.33
CA ARG A 103 10.42 14.37 -15.80
C ARG A 103 9.88 13.99 -17.18
N SER A 104 9.80 12.69 -17.44
CA SER A 104 9.28 12.16 -18.70
C SER A 104 7.77 11.93 -18.58
N LEU A 105 6.96 12.83 -19.13
CA LEU A 105 5.50 12.73 -19.05
C LEU A 105 4.96 11.40 -19.59
N ALA A 106 5.43 10.98 -20.77
CA ALA A 106 5.00 9.73 -21.38
C ALA A 106 5.36 8.51 -20.51
N LEU A 107 6.61 8.44 -20.03
CA LEU A 107 7.04 7.34 -19.17
C LEU A 107 6.31 7.36 -17.83
N THR A 108 6.12 8.53 -17.22
CA THR A 108 5.35 8.67 -15.98
C THR A 108 3.93 8.17 -16.16
N GLN A 109 3.25 8.52 -17.25
CA GLN A 109 1.89 8.04 -17.53
C GLN A 109 1.86 6.51 -17.70
N ASP A 110 2.82 5.94 -18.43
CA ASP A 110 2.90 4.49 -18.65
C ASP A 110 3.14 3.74 -17.34
N ARG A 111 4.14 4.15 -16.56
CA ARG A 111 4.45 3.57 -15.24
C ARG A 111 3.30 3.74 -14.27
N TYR A 112 2.58 4.85 -14.36
CA TYR A 112 1.41 5.10 -13.54
C TYR A 112 0.26 4.13 -13.86
N ASN A 113 -0.02 3.89 -15.14
CA ASN A 113 -1.04 2.92 -15.55
C ASN A 113 -0.72 1.51 -15.06
N GLU A 114 0.56 1.11 -15.10
CA GLU A 114 1.03 -0.15 -14.54
C GLU A 114 0.83 -0.22 -13.01
N ALA A 115 1.24 0.82 -12.29
CA ALA A 115 1.06 0.92 -10.84
C ALA A 115 -0.43 0.90 -10.45
N ALA A 116 -1.30 1.54 -11.25
CA ALA A 116 -2.73 1.64 -11.02
C ALA A 116 -3.41 0.27 -11.00
N VAL A 117 -3.07 -0.62 -11.94
CA VAL A 117 -3.60 -1.99 -11.98
C VAL A 117 -3.21 -2.75 -10.72
N ILE A 118 -1.95 -2.63 -10.28
CA ILE A 118 -1.46 -3.31 -9.08
C ILE A 118 -2.13 -2.75 -7.82
N LEU A 119 -2.32 -1.43 -7.75
CA LEU A 119 -3.02 -0.78 -6.64
C LEU A 119 -4.48 -1.25 -6.53
N GLN A 120 -5.17 -1.45 -7.65
CA GLN A 120 -6.53 -2.01 -7.65
C GLN A 120 -6.55 -3.45 -7.13
N GLU A 121 -5.60 -4.28 -7.53
CA GLU A 121 -5.44 -5.65 -6.98
C GLU A 121 -5.19 -5.61 -5.46
N VAL A 122 -4.33 -4.72 -4.98
CA VAL A 122 -4.05 -4.53 -3.54
C VAL A 122 -5.30 -4.11 -2.78
N MET A 123 -6.09 -3.18 -3.33
CA MET A 123 -7.34 -2.73 -2.72
C MET A 123 -8.38 -3.85 -2.63
N ALA A 124 -8.43 -4.75 -3.62
CA ALA A 124 -9.34 -5.88 -3.64
C ALA A 124 -8.97 -6.97 -2.62
N LEU A 125 -7.68 -7.14 -2.31
CA LEU A 125 -7.21 -8.09 -1.29
C LEU A 125 -7.20 -7.52 0.13
N ALA A 126 -7.22 -6.20 0.28
CA ALA A 126 -7.25 -5.57 1.59
C ALA A 126 -8.63 -5.75 2.28
N PRO A 127 -8.65 -6.25 3.53
CA PRO A 127 -9.90 -6.60 4.24
C PRO A 127 -10.78 -5.39 4.60
#